data_AF-A0A9P1D332-F1
#
_entry.id   AF-A0A9P1D332-F1
#
_cell.length_a   1.000
_cell.length_b   1.000
_cell.length_c   1.000
_cell.angle_alpha   90.00
_cell.angle_beta   90.00
_cell.angle_gamma   90.00
#
_symmetry.space_group_name_H-M   'P 1'
#
loop_
_entity.id
_entity.type
_entity.pdbx_description
1 polymer ?
#
loop_
_entity_poly.entity_id
_entity_poly.type
_entity_poly.pdbx_seq_one_letter_code
_entity_poly.pdbx_strand_id
1 'polypeptide(L)'
;MPEAQAFLEILKQKRPELLRFLPAELLLVHPKPSVVGDDPSWRLERVPFSRLSLASCRRDYIRCGRPLIIEGLGPHLLSQESCHLSRDFLSRHFGEKMVAVFRNFREPKLRDAEDQMELMRLSEAIGALQRGGSEGLYLYDVSLPLKLPGLLEHVKLPRYFTHCYLQQTMRRAGCTAALPRWIGVQQMLGS
;
A
#
# COMPACT_ATOMS: atom_id res chain seq x y z
N MET A 1 4.83 3.27 17.54
CA MET A 1 3.95 2.26 18.20
C MET A 1 3.60 2.62 19.65
N PRO A 2 4.46 3.29 20.45
CA PRO A 2 4.04 3.89 21.72
C PRO A 2 2.96 4.96 21.55
N GLU A 3 2.97 5.70 20.43
CA GLU A 3 2.08 6.85 20.24
C GLU A 3 0.61 6.45 20.03
N ALA A 4 0.34 5.35 19.33
CA ALA A 4 -1.02 4.86 19.12
C ALA A 4 -1.64 4.32 20.43
N GLN A 5 -0.83 3.67 21.26
CA GLN A 5 -1.23 3.21 22.59
C GLN A 5 -1.52 4.42 23.49
N ALA A 6 -0.64 5.41 23.51
CA ALA A 6 -0.81 6.64 24.27
C ALA A 6 -2.07 7.41 23.82
N PHE A 7 -2.32 7.48 22.51
CA PHE A 7 -3.50 8.14 21.97
C PHE A 7 -4.81 7.42 22.36
N LEU A 8 -4.83 6.08 22.32
CA LEU A 8 -5.98 5.29 22.77
C LEU A 8 -6.23 5.44 24.28
N GLU A 9 -5.18 5.49 25.10
CA GLU A 9 -5.32 5.73 26.55
C GLU A 9 -5.83 7.16 26.84
N ILE A 10 -5.35 8.16 26.10
CA ILE A 10 -5.87 9.53 26.17
C ILE A 10 -7.35 9.58 25.77
N LEU A 11 -7.74 8.88 24.69
CA LEU A 11 -9.13 8.80 24.23
C LEU A 11 -10.04 8.13 25.27
N LYS A 12 -9.61 7.00 25.86
CA LYS A 12 -10.35 6.33 26.94
C LYS A 12 -10.56 7.24 28.14
N GLN A 13 -9.53 8.00 28.52
CA GLN A 13 -9.60 8.86 29.70
C GLN A 13 -10.39 10.15 29.47
N LYS A 14 -10.29 10.74 28.27
CA LYS A 14 -10.82 12.07 28.00
C LYS A 14 -12.15 12.07 27.26
N ARG A 15 -12.40 11.09 26.38
CA ARG A 15 -13.56 11.05 25.47
C ARG A 15 -14.05 9.60 25.23
N PRO A 16 -14.47 8.88 26.28
CA PRO A 16 -14.85 7.46 26.18
C PRO A 16 -16.03 7.21 25.23
N GLU A 17 -16.89 8.21 25.01
CA GLU A 17 -18.02 8.13 24.09
C GLU A 17 -17.60 8.02 22.62
N LEU A 18 -16.34 8.33 22.29
CA LEU A 18 -15.80 8.20 20.95
C LEU A 18 -15.33 6.78 20.63
N LEU A 19 -15.13 5.93 21.65
CA LEU A 19 -14.67 4.55 21.48
C LEU A 19 -15.65 3.70 20.67
N ARG A 20 -16.96 4.00 20.71
CA ARG A 20 -18.00 3.30 19.92
C ARG A 20 -17.92 3.55 18.42
N PHE A 21 -17.21 4.60 18.01
CA PHE A 21 -16.98 4.93 16.60
C PHE A 21 -15.66 4.37 16.08
N LEU A 22 -14.83 3.80 16.97
CA LEU A 22 -13.62 3.10 16.55
C LEU A 22 -14.03 1.72 16.03
N PRO A 23 -13.57 1.33 14.83
CA PRO A 23 -13.67 -0.04 14.34
C PRO A 23 -13.19 -1.02 15.41
N ALA A 24 -13.91 -2.13 15.62
CA ALA A 24 -13.55 -3.14 16.63
C ALA A 24 -12.12 -3.68 16.42
N GLU A 25 -11.63 -3.62 15.18
CA GLU A 25 -10.28 -3.97 14.75
C GLU A 25 -9.20 -3.02 15.28
N LEU A 26 -9.52 -1.76 15.59
CA LEU A 26 -8.60 -0.81 16.24
C LEU A 26 -8.54 -1.00 17.75
N LEU A 27 -9.57 -1.62 18.34
CA LEU A 27 -9.60 -2.05 19.75
C LEU A 27 -8.89 -3.41 19.92
N LEU A 28 -8.90 -4.24 18.87
CA LEU A 28 -8.07 -5.42 18.74
C LEU A 28 -6.66 -5.00 18.33
N VAL A 29 -5.84 -4.63 19.32
CA VAL A 29 -4.39 -4.78 19.15
C VAL A 29 -4.19 -6.22 18.67
N HIS A 30 -3.61 -6.42 17.49
CA HIS A 30 -3.16 -7.74 17.05
C HIS A 30 -1.69 -7.90 17.47
N PRO A 31 -1.38 -8.34 18.72
CA PRO A 31 -0.01 -8.66 19.11
C PRO A 31 0.43 -10.04 18.61
N LYS A 32 -0.43 -10.82 17.93
CA LYS A 32 -0.07 -12.17 17.48
C LYS A 32 0.49 -12.13 16.06
N PRO A 33 1.61 -12.82 15.77
CA PRO A 33 1.97 -13.12 14.40
C PRO A 33 0.84 -13.98 13.83
N SER A 34 0.08 -13.44 12.88
CA SER A 34 -0.81 -14.26 12.07
C SER A 34 0.06 -15.32 11.39
N VAL A 35 -0.35 -16.59 11.48
CA VAL A 35 0.17 -17.60 10.57
C VAL A 35 -0.27 -17.15 9.18
N VAL A 36 0.67 -16.95 8.27
CA VAL A 36 0.40 -16.48 6.91
C VAL A 36 0.91 -17.54 5.95
N GLY A 37 0.04 -18.00 5.04
CA GLY A 37 0.35 -19.03 4.05
C GLY A 37 0.01 -20.45 4.52
N ASP A 38 0.37 -21.42 3.68
CA ASP A 38 0.06 -22.84 3.88
C ASP A 38 1.01 -23.53 4.88
N ASP A 39 2.14 -22.89 5.18
CA ASP A 39 3.12 -23.39 6.15
C ASP A 39 2.79 -22.87 7.57
N PRO A 40 2.37 -23.74 8.50
CA PRO A 40 2.00 -23.34 9.85
C PRO A 40 3.19 -22.80 10.67
N SER A 41 4.43 -23.01 10.21
CA SER A 41 5.63 -22.45 10.83
C SER A 41 5.87 -20.99 10.47
N TRP A 42 5.20 -20.46 9.44
CA TRP A 42 5.37 -19.08 8.99
C TRP A 42 4.69 -18.11 9.95
N ARG A 43 5.45 -17.71 10.97
CA ARG A 43 5.11 -16.58 11.82
C ARG A 43 5.40 -15.29 11.07
N LEU A 44 4.38 -14.47 10.88
CA LEU A 44 4.52 -13.13 10.30
C LEU A 44 5.34 -12.25 11.23
N GLU A 45 6.61 -12.07 10.90
CA GLU A 45 7.53 -11.22 11.66
C GLU A 45 7.35 -9.75 11.29
N ARG A 46 7.63 -8.88 12.26
CA ARG A 46 7.66 -7.42 12.12
C ARG A 46 9.08 -6.95 12.44
N VAL A 47 9.74 -6.33 11.46
CA VAL A 47 11.12 -5.86 11.63
C VAL A 47 11.22 -4.38 11.26
N PRO A 48 11.75 -3.52 12.15
CA PRO A 48 12.01 -2.12 11.82
C PRO A 48 12.95 -1.98 10.62
N PHE A 49 12.62 -1.10 9.67
CA PHE A 49 13.43 -0.80 8.50
C PHE A 49 14.89 -0.47 8.86
N SER A 50 15.09 0.27 9.95
CA SER A 50 16.41 0.65 10.48
C SER A 50 17.28 -0.54 10.90
N ARG A 51 16.68 -1.70 11.18
CA ARG A 51 17.37 -2.93 11.60
C ARG A 51 17.42 -4.00 10.51
N LEU A 52 16.78 -3.77 9.36
CA LEU A 52 16.69 -4.75 8.28
C LEU A 52 17.63 -4.39 7.13
N SER A 53 18.81 -5.00 7.10
CA SER A 53 19.71 -4.88 5.94
C SER A 53 19.13 -5.56 4.69
N LEU A 54 19.57 -5.15 3.51
CA LEU A 54 19.18 -5.83 2.26
C LEU A 54 19.67 -7.29 2.23
N ALA A 55 20.89 -7.54 2.74
CA ALA A 55 21.49 -8.87 2.77
C ALA A 55 20.72 -9.84 3.68
N SER A 56 20.37 -9.41 4.90
CA SER A 56 19.57 -10.21 5.82
C SER A 56 18.15 -10.40 5.28
N CYS A 57 17.51 -9.36 4.75
CA CYS A 57 16.19 -9.48 4.11
C CYS A 57 16.17 -10.55 3.00
N ARG A 58 17.19 -10.53 2.13
CA ARG A 58 17.31 -11.49 1.04
C ARG A 58 17.54 -12.91 1.52
N ARG A 59 18.45 -13.10 2.47
CA ARG A 59 18.85 -14.42 3.00
C ARG A 59 17.71 -15.07 3.80
N ASP A 60 17.09 -14.30 4.69
CA ASP A 60 16.23 -14.84 5.73
C ASP A 60 14.74 -14.85 5.33
N TYR A 61 14.33 -13.98 4.41
CA TYR A 61 12.92 -13.82 4.01
C TYR A 61 12.68 -14.11 2.53
N ILE A 62 13.33 -13.36 1.62
CA ILE A 62 13.03 -13.46 0.17
C ILE A 62 13.38 -14.84 -0.39
N ARG A 63 14.59 -15.35 -0.13
CA ARG A 63 15.05 -16.65 -0.66
C ARG A 63 14.19 -17.82 -0.16
N CYS A 64 13.67 -17.71 1.05
CA CYS A 64 12.90 -18.76 1.71
C CYS A 64 11.39 -18.61 1.49
N GLY A 65 10.94 -17.60 0.73
CA GLY A 65 9.51 -17.32 0.54
C GLY A 65 8.79 -16.90 1.82
N ARG A 66 9.52 -16.50 2.86
CA ARG A 66 8.97 -16.25 4.19
C ARG A 66 8.36 -14.85 4.29
N PRO A 67 7.11 -14.70 4.76
CA PRO A 67 6.45 -13.41 4.83
C PRO A 67 7.02 -12.53 5.94
N LEU A 68 7.07 -11.21 5.68
CA LEU A 68 7.63 -10.20 6.58
C LEU A 68 6.86 -8.88 6.48
N ILE A 69 6.60 -8.24 7.61
CA ILE A 69 6.20 -6.84 7.70
C ILE A 69 7.44 -5.99 8.01
N ILE A 70 7.74 -5.04 7.13
CA ILE A 70 8.82 -4.06 7.36
C ILE A 70 8.21 -2.79 7.95
N GLU A 71 8.57 -2.47 9.19
CA GLU A 71 8.02 -1.33 9.91
C GLU A 71 8.81 -0.04 9.65
N GLY A 72 8.15 1.11 9.73
CA GLY A 72 8.80 2.42 9.57
C GLY A 72 9.22 2.77 8.14
N LEU A 73 8.78 2.01 7.14
CA LEU A 73 9.15 2.23 5.74
C LEU A 73 8.40 3.40 5.11
N GLY A 74 7.15 3.67 5.53
CA GLY A 74 6.23 4.64 4.93
C GLY A 74 6.84 6.03 4.63
N PRO A 75 7.50 6.69 5.61
CA PRO A 75 8.15 7.99 5.40
C PRO A 75 9.26 7.98 4.33
N HIS A 76 9.83 6.82 4.03
CA HIS A 76 10.85 6.66 2.99
C HIS A 76 10.27 6.32 1.61
N LEU A 77 8.99 5.93 1.54
CA LEU A 77 8.33 5.53 0.29
C LEU A 77 7.53 6.66 -0.34
N LEU A 78 7.06 7.61 0.45
CA LEU A 78 6.17 8.66 -0.02
C LEU A 78 6.82 10.04 0.16
N SER A 79 6.72 10.88 -0.86
CA SER A 79 7.09 12.29 -0.73
C SER A 79 6.18 12.99 0.28
N GLN A 80 6.69 13.95 1.05
CA GLN A 80 5.84 14.75 1.96
C GLN A 80 4.75 15.52 1.19
N GLU A 81 5.07 16.00 0.00
CA GLU A 81 4.16 16.74 -0.89
C GLU A 81 2.92 15.94 -1.28
N SER A 82 3.01 14.61 -1.27
CA SER A 82 1.87 13.75 -1.61
C SER A 82 0.91 13.51 -0.47
N CYS A 83 1.14 14.15 0.69
CA CYS A 83 0.31 14.00 1.88
C CYS A 83 0.02 12.53 2.22
N HIS A 84 1.04 11.66 2.07
CA HIS A 84 0.90 10.22 2.22
C HIS A 84 -0.16 9.57 1.32
N LEU A 85 -0.32 10.09 0.09
CA LEU A 85 -1.34 9.68 -0.87
C LEU A 85 -2.77 9.82 -0.31
N SER A 86 -3.04 10.93 0.39
CA SER A 86 -4.36 11.19 0.94
C SER A 86 -5.43 11.23 -0.16
N ARG A 87 -6.68 10.96 0.21
CA ARG A 87 -7.83 11.05 -0.71
C ARG A 87 -7.92 12.43 -1.37
N ASP A 88 -7.68 13.49 -0.61
CA ASP A 88 -7.71 14.86 -1.10
C ASP A 88 -6.58 15.12 -2.11
N PHE A 89 -5.37 14.63 -1.83
CA PHE A 89 -4.25 14.73 -2.77
C PHE A 89 -4.57 13.98 -4.07
N LEU A 90 -5.03 12.73 -3.97
CA LEU A 90 -5.38 11.92 -5.14
C LEU A 90 -6.51 12.56 -5.95
N SER A 91 -7.55 13.07 -5.30
CA SER A 91 -8.65 13.76 -5.99
C SER A 91 -8.21 15.06 -6.64
N ARG A 92 -7.34 15.85 -5.99
CA ARG A 92 -6.86 17.14 -6.52
C ARG A 92 -5.94 16.97 -7.73
N HIS A 93 -5.00 16.03 -7.66
CA HIS A 93 -3.93 15.88 -8.66
C HIS A 93 -4.27 14.87 -9.76
N PHE A 94 -5.14 13.90 -9.46
CA PHE A 94 -5.45 12.79 -10.36
C PHE A 94 -6.95 12.54 -10.52
N GLY A 95 -7.82 13.40 -9.96
CA GLY A 95 -9.27 13.18 -9.93
C GLY A 95 -9.89 12.97 -11.31
N GLU A 96 -9.42 13.70 -12.33
CA GLU A 96 -9.94 13.61 -13.70
C GLU A 96 -9.48 12.36 -14.46
N LYS A 97 -8.60 11.54 -13.87
CA LYS A 97 -8.10 10.32 -14.52
C LYS A 97 -9.19 9.25 -14.49
N MET A 98 -9.49 8.69 -15.66
CA MET A 98 -10.39 7.55 -15.78
C MET A 98 -9.73 6.29 -15.26
N VAL A 99 -10.40 5.62 -14.33
CA VAL A 99 -9.95 4.39 -13.69
C VAL A 99 -11.04 3.33 -13.78
N ALA A 100 -10.62 2.08 -13.90
CA ALA A 100 -11.52 0.93 -13.81
C ALA A 100 -11.79 0.62 -12.34
N VAL A 101 -13.06 0.55 -11.97
CA VAL A 101 -13.52 0.27 -10.60
C VAL A 101 -14.47 -0.91 -10.64
N PHE A 102 -14.25 -1.87 -9.75
CA PHE A 102 -15.13 -3.02 -9.56
C PHE A 102 -16.15 -2.70 -8.47
N ARG A 103 -17.43 -2.95 -8.73
CA ARG A 103 -18.49 -2.87 -7.72
C ARG A 103 -18.70 -4.22 -7.03
N ASN A 104 -19.27 -4.18 -5.83
CA ASN A 104 -19.71 -5.35 -5.07
C ASN A 104 -18.65 -6.45 -4.86
N PHE A 105 -17.38 -6.05 -4.71
CA PHE A 105 -16.25 -6.97 -4.47
C PHE A 105 -16.44 -7.90 -3.25
N ARG A 106 -17.37 -7.57 -2.34
CA ARG A 106 -17.63 -8.33 -1.11
C ARG A 106 -18.55 -9.55 -1.33
N GLU A 107 -19.24 -9.67 -2.46
CA GLU A 107 -20.15 -10.77 -2.70
C GLU A 107 -19.56 -11.80 -3.68
N PRO A 108 -19.23 -13.03 -3.24
CA PRO A 108 -18.64 -14.06 -4.10
C PRO A 108 -19.64 -14.69 -5.08
N LYS A 109 -20.73 -13.99 -5.45
CA LYS A 109 -21.80 -14.55 -6.27
C LYS A 109 -21.92 -13.81 -7.59
N LEU A 110 -21.46 -14.51 -8.63
CA LEU A 110 -21.75 -14.46 -10.07
C LEU A 110 -20.49 -14.26 -10.90
N ARG A 111 -20.25 -15.25 -11.77
CA ARG A 111 -19.04 -15.51 -12.55
C ARG A 111 -18.90 -14.61 -13.79
N ASP A 112 -19.60 -13.48 -13.83
CA ASP A 112 -19.53 -12.55 -14.95
C ASP A 112 -18.71 -11.32 -14.51
N ALA A 113 -17.39 -11.54 -14.42
CA ALA A 113 -16.42 -10.54 -13.98
C ALA A 113 -16.30 -9.32 -14.91
N GLU A 114 -16.83 -9.41 -16.13
CA GLU A 114 -16.85 -8.30 -17.09
C GLU A 114 -17.97 -7.28 -16.80
N ASP A 115 -19.08 -7.70 -16.20
CA ASP A 115 -20.27 -6.83 -15.97
C ASP A 115 -20.18 -5.94 -14.72
N GLN A 116 -19.12 -6.07 -13.91
CA GLN A 116 -18.94 -5.30 -12.68
C GLN A 116 -17.85 -4.22 -12.76
N MET A 117 -17.16 -4.12 -13.90
CA MET A 117 -16.12 -3.14 -14.14
C MET A 117 -16.71 -1.87 -14.76
N GLU A 118 -16.65 -0.78 -14.02
CA GLU A 118 -17.08 0.53 -14.48
C GLU A 118 -15.87 1.45 -14.65
N LEU A 119 -15.81 2.17 -15.77
CA LEU A 119 -14.86 3.25 -15.96
C LEU A 119 -15.46 4.54 -15.39
N MET A 120 -14.83 5.09 -14.35
CA MET A 120 -15.24 6.35 -13.74
C MET A 120 -14.04 7.24 -13.44
N ARG A 121 -14.29 8.51 -13.12
CA ARG A 121 -13.22 9.41 -12.68
C ARG A 121 -12.74 8.99 -11.29
N LEU A 122 -11.44 9.14 -11.03
CA LEU A 122 -10.89 8.83 -9.70
C LEU A 122 -11.54 9.68 -8.60
N SER A 123 -11.88 10.94 -8.88
CA SER A 123 -12.61 11.80 -7.94
C SER A 123 -14.01 11.28 -7.61
N GLU A 124 -14.72 10.73 -8.61
CA GLU A 124 -16.03 10.11 -8.43
C GLU A 124 -15.93 8.85 -7.56
N ALA A 125 -14.94 7.99 -7.81
CA ALA A 125 -14.68 6.80 -7.02
C ALA A 125 -14.34 7.13 -5.56
N ILE A 126 -13.47 8.12 -5.34
CA ILE A 126 -13.11 8.60 -3.99
C ILE A 126 -14.34 9.17 -3.28
N GLY A 127 -15.13 9.99 -3.98
CA GLY A 127 -16.36 10.57 -3.44
C GLY A 127 -17.40 9.50 -3.08
N ALA A 128 -17.55 8.46 -3.89
CA ALA A 128 -18.43 7.33 -3.60
C ALA A 128 -17.98 6.55 -2.35
N LEU A 129 -16.67 6.31 -2.20
CA LEU A 129 -16.10 5.69 -1.00
C LEU A 129 -16.30 6.54 0.27
N GLN A 130 -16.25 7.87 0.15
CA GLN A 130 -16.48 8.79 1.27
C GLN A 130 -17.94 8.83 1.72
N ARG A 131 -18.89 8.69 0.80
CA ARG A 131 -20.33 8.67 1.10
C ARG A 131 -20.78 7.39 1.83
N GLY A 132 -19.92 6.39 1.96
CA GLY A 132 -20.19 5.20 2.78
C GLY A 132 -21.30 4.31 2.23
N GLY A 133 -21.43 4.21 0.90
CA GLY A 133 -22.39 3.30 0.27
C GLY A 133 -22.19 1.84 0.68
N SER A 134 -23.27 1.05 0.65
CA SER A 134 -23.25 -0.40 0.91
C SER A 134 -22.47 -1.18 -0.15
N GLU A 135 -22.29 -0.61 -1.33
CA GLU A 135 -21.52 -1.20 -2.43
C GLU A 135 -20.02 -1.06 -2.16
N GLY A 136 -19.33 -2.20 -2.06
CA GLY A 136 -17.87 -2.22 -1.97
C GLY A 136 -17.26 -1.85 -3.31
N LEU A 137 -16.68 -0.66 -3.42
CA LEU A 137 -15.86 -0.26 -4.57
C LEU A 137 -14.43 -0.72 -4.40
N TYR A 138 -13.88 -1.36 -5.43
CA TYR A 138 -12.49 -1.82 -5.43
C TYR A 138 -11.78 -1.40 -6.72
N LEU A 139 -10.71 -0.62 -6.54
CA LEU A 139 -9.82 -0.22 -7.62
C LEU A 139 -8.65 -1.21 -7.67
N TYR A 140 -8.58 -2.02 -8.72
CA TYR A 140 -7.55 -3.05 -8.88
C TYR A 140 -6.90 -2.98 -10.26
N ASP A 141 -5.65 -3.44 -10.32
CA ASP A 141 -4.87 -3.60 -11.55
C ASP A 141 -4.66 -2.32 -12.40
N VAL A 142 -4.61 -1.16 -11.74
CA VAL A 142 -4.22 0.08 -12.41
C VAL A 142 -2.71 0.05 -12.65
N SER A 143 -2.30 -0.04 -13.91
CA SER A 143 -0.92 0.22 -14.30
C SER A 143 -0.57 1.69 -14.01
N LEU A 144 -0.03 1.94 -12.83
CA LEU A 144 0.35 3.29 -12.37
C LEU A 144 1.23 4.02 -13.40
N PRO A 145 2.25 3.40 -14.02
CA PRO A 145 3.05 4.08 -15.05
C PRO A 145 2.24 4.53 -16.26
N LEU A 146 1.19 3.81 -16.63
CA LEU A 146 0.37 4.13 -17.81
C LEU A 146 -0.76 5.11 -17.48
N LYS A 147 -1.40 4.94 -16.33
CA LYS A 147 -2.63 5.67 -15.97
C LYS A 147 -2.35 6.88 -15.08
N LEU A 148 -1.37 6.78 -14.20
CA LEU A 148 -1.02 7.79 -13.19
C LEU A 148 0.50 8.05 -13.17
N PRO A 149 1.15 8.41 -14.30
CA PRO A 149 2.60 8.54 -14.36
C PRO A 149 3.15 9.57 -13.36
N GLY A 150 2.45 10.69 -13.16
CA GLY A 150 2.84 11.70 -12.17
C GLY A 150 2.79 11.21 -10.71
N LEU A 151 2.07 10.11 -10.42
CA LEU A 151 2.09 9.51 -9.09
C LEU A 151 3.45 8.88 -8.77
N LEU A 152 4.19 8.46 -9.79
CA LEU A 152 5.51 7.85 -9.62
C LEU A 152 6.57 8.85 -9.12
N GLU A 153 6.34 10.15 -9.26
CA GLU A 153 7.19 11.20 -8.67
C GLU A 153 7.09 11.20 -7.13
N HIS A 154 5.96 10.72 -6.62
CA HIS A 154 5.61 10.73 -5.21
C HIS A 154 5.78 9.38 -4.51
N VAL A 155 6.02 8.30 -5.29
CA VAL A 155 6.13 6.93 -4.79
C VAL A 155 7.50 6.36 -5.12
N LYS A 156 8.28 6.09 -4.08
CA LYS A 156 9.59 5.45 -4.18
C LYS A 156 9.47 3.95 -4.02
N LEU A 157 10.24 3.22 -4.82
CA LEU A 157 10.33 1.78 -4.71
C LEU A 157 11.23 1.39 -3.51
N PRO A 158 10.78 0.52 -2.59
CA PRO A 158 11.64 0.05 -1.53
C PRO A 158 12.85 -0.72 -2.06
N ARG A 159 14.03 -0.49 -1.44
CA ARG A 159 15.31 -1.14 -1.83
C ARG A 159 15.27 -2.66 -1.90
N TYR A 160 14.36 -3.30 -1.16
CA TYR A 160 14.23 -4.76 -1.12
C TYR A 160 13.61 -5.34 -2.40
N PHE A 161 12.93 -4.51 -3.20
CA PHE A 161 12.21 -4.93 -4.40
C PHE A 161 12.80 -4.35 -5.70
N THR A 162 13.87 -3.54 -5.62
CA THR A 162 14.49 -2.88 -6.78
C THR A 162 14.90 -3.87 -7.86
N HIS A 163 15.54 -4.97 -7.48
CA HIS A 163 15.97 -6.01 -8.43
C HIS A 163 14.77 -6.61 -9.19
N CYS A 164 13.73 -7.03 -8.49
CA CYS A 164 12.55 -7.66 -9.11
C CYS A 164 11.77 -6.67 -9.97
N TYR A 165 11.60 -5.44 -9.50
CA TYR A 165 10.92 -4.39 -10.25
C TYR A 165 11.67 -4.03 -11.53
N LEU A 166 12.99 -3.89 -11.48
CA LEU A 166 13.84 -3.67 -12.64
C LEU A 166 13.70 -4.80 -13.66
N GLN A 167 13.78 -6.05 -13.19
CA GLN A 167 13.65 -7.22 -14.05
C GLN A 167 12.28 -7.30 -14.73
N GLN A 168 11.20 -7.03 -13.99
CA GLN A 168 9.84 -7.02 -14.56
C GLN A 168 9.61 -5.84 -15.51
N THR A 169 10.11 -4.66 -15.17
CA THR A 169 10.02 -3.46 -16.02
C THR A 169 10.76 -3.68 -17.33
N MET A 170 11.99 -4.22 -17.30
CA MET A 170 12.74 -4.56 -18.51
C MET A 170 12.02 -5.60 -19.38
N ARG A 171 11.44 -6.64 -18.77
CA ARG A 171 10.67 -7.68 -19.50
C ARG A 171 9.41 -7.13 -20.15
N ARG A 172 8.71 -6.19 -19.51
CA ARG A 172 7.45 -5.61 -20.00
C ARG A 172 7.66 -4.47 -20.99
N ALA A 173 8.73 -3.69 -20.85
CA ALA A 173 9.01 -2.54 -21.71
C ALA A 173 9.64 -2.95 -23.06
N GLY A 174 10.19 -4.16 -23.19
CA GLY A 174 10.88 -4.58 -24.42
C GLY A 174 12.09 -3.70 -24.79
N CYS A 175 12.56 -2.82 -23.90
CA CYS A 175 13.57 -1.81 -24.19
C CYS A 175 14.98 -2.28 -23.82
N THR A 176 15.84 -2.34 -24.84
CA THR A 176 17.31 -2.52 -24.80
C THR A 176 18.08 -1.22 -24.58
N ALA A 177 17.44 -0.07 -24.35
CA ALA A 177 18.14 1.17 -24.07
C ALA A 177 17.26 2.12 -23.24
N ALA A 178 17.85 2.70 -22.19
CA ALA A 178 17.28 3.67 -21.24
C ALA A 178 16.38 3.10 -20.12
N LEU A 179 16.98 2.91 -18.94
CA LEU A 179 16.25 2.82 -17.67
C LEU A 179 15.47 4.14 -17.42
N PRO A 180 14.25 4.09 -16.89
CA PRO A 180 13.52 5.30 -16.51
C PRO A 180 14.31 6.07 -15.43
N ARG A 181 14.50 7.38 -15.63
CA ARG A 181 15.21 8.29 -14.70
C ARG A 181 14.59 8.37 -13.28
N TRP A 182 13.41 7.80 -13.09
CA TRP A 182 12.65 7.73 -11.83
C TRP A 182 13.19 6.72 -10.82
N ILE A 183 14.15 5.87 -11.21
CA ILE A 183 14.84 4.99 -10.28
C ILE A 183 15.86 5.84 -9.52
N GLY A 184 15.35 6.57 -8.52
CA GLY A 184 16.13 7.30 -7.54
C GLY A 184 16.93 6.36 -6.66
N VAL A 185 17.95 5.70 -7.23
CA VAL A 185 19.10 5.24 -6.46
C VAL A 185 19.96 6.48 -6.24
N GLN A 186 19.56 7.31 -5.28
CA GLN A 186 20.57 8.09 -4.57
C GLN A 186 21.37 7.06 -3.77
N GLN A 187 22.53 6.69 -4.29
CA GLN A 187 23.60 6.15 -3.47
C GLN A 187 23.83 7.19 -2.36
N MET A 188 23.35 6.90 -1.15
CA MET A 188 23.94 7.49 0.04
C MET A 188 25.32 6.84 0.20
N LEU A 189 26.29 7.37 -0.54
CA LEU A 189 27.71 7.28 -0.25
C LEU A 189 28.08 8.55 0.54
N GLY A 190 28.67 8.35 1.72
CA GLY A 190 29.09 9.38 2.67
C GLY A 190 28.09 9.49 3.83
N SER A 191 28.38 9.05 5.06
CA SER A 191 29.67 8.93 5.78
C SER A 191 29.63 7.75 6.74
#